data_AF-K2FKG7-F1
#
_entry.id   AF-K2FKG7-F1
#
_cell.length_a   1.000
_cell.length_b   1.000
_cell.length_c   1.000
_cell.angle_alpha   90.00
_cell.angle_beta   90.00
_cell.angle_gamma   90.00
#
_symmetry.space_group_name_H-M   'P 1'
#
loop_
_entity.id
_entity.type
_entity.pdbx_description
1 polymer ?
#
loop_
_entity_poly.entity_id
_entity_poly.type
_entity_poly.pdbx_seq_one_letter_code
_entity_poly.pdbx_strand_id
1 'polypeptide(L)'
;MNLTGLENLDAILQIDGIDGVFIGAVDLSATMGYQGDPNHPEVQKAVIDAIQRIRSAGKAAGILSTQHEVTQKYIELGTEFVAVGVDTSVLMNSLRDLLGKYKTDINVNNPAGGY
;
A
#
# COMPACT_ATOMS: atom_id res chain seq x y z
N MET A 1 -3.32 3.16 7.82
CA MET A 1 -3.74 4.44 8.45
C MET A 1 -5.17 4.71 8.02
N ASN A 2 -6.04 5.18 8.92
CA ASN A 2 -7.43 5.53 8.59
C ASN A 2 -7.59 7.04 8.36
N LEU A 3 -8.80 7.49 8.00
CA LEU A 3 -9.11 8.90 7.72
C LEU A 3 -8.75 9.83 8.89
N THR A 4 -9.14 9.49 10.12
CA THR A 4 -8.78 10.29 11.32
C THR A 4 -7.27 10.39 11.52
N GLY A 5 -6.51 9.33 11.23
CA GLY A 5 -5.06 9.37 11.26
C GLY A 5 -4.47 10.33 10.22
N LEU A 6 -5.06 10.38 9.02
CA LEU A 6 -4.63 11.30 7.95
C LEU A 6 -4.93 12.77 8.30
N GLU A 7 -6.08 13.04 8.92
CA GLU A 7 -6.46 14.37 9.40
C GLU A 7 -5.50 14.87 10.50
N ASN A 8 -5.07 13.97 11.39
CA ASN A 8 -4.14 14.29 12.48
C ASN A 8 -2.66 14.15 12.11
N LEU A 9 -2.34 13.84 10.84
CA LEU A 9 -0.99 13.49 10.42
C LEU A 9 0.03 14.56 10.79
N ASP A 10 -0.27 15.85 10.60
CA ASP A 10 0.69 16.91 10.93
C ASP A 10 0.97 16.98 12.43
N ALA A 11 -0.04 16.78 13.28
CA ALA A 11 0.13 16.74 14.72
C ALA A 11 0.96 15.51 15.14
N ILE A 12 0.73 14.36 14.51
CA ILE A 12 1.52 13.13 14.73
C ILE A 12 2.99 13.37 14.36
N LEU A 13 3.26 14.04 13.23
CA LEU A 13 4.62 14.29 12.75
C LEU A 13 5.44 15.19 13.69
N GLN A 14 4.80 15.99 14.54
CA GLN A 14 5.46 16.81 15.56
C GLN A 14 5.83 16.06 16.85
N ILE A 15 5.41 14.79 17.00
CA ILE A 15 5.68 14.03 18.22
C ILE A 15 7.16 13.59 18.24
N ASP A 16 7.85 13.93 19.33
CA ASP A 16 9.21 13.48 19.58
C ASP A 16 9.28 11.96 19.72
N GLY A 17 10.29 11.35 19.08
CA GLY A 17 10.49 9.91 19.06
C GLY A 17 9.73 9.14 17.97
N ILE A 18 8.94 9.82 17.13
CA ILE A 18 8.43 9.21 15.88
C ILE A 18 9.47 9.39 14.78
N ASP A 19 10.01 8.29 14.27
CA ASP A 19 11.02 8.30 13.20
C ASP A 19 10.40 8.22 11.79
N GLY A 20 9.21 7.63 11.69
CA GLY A 20 8.52 7.45 10.43
C GLY A 20 7.06 7.06 10.60
N VAL A 21 6.30 7.17 9.51
CA VAL A 21 4.87 6.87 9.45
C VAL A 21 4.61 5.90 8.30
N PHE A 22 3.87 4.84 8.61
CA PHE A 22 3.49 3.83 7.63
C PHE A 22 2.03 4.00 7.18
N ILE A 23 1.84 4.07 5.86
CA ILE A 23 0.54 4.30 5.23
C ILE A 23 -0.05 2.96 4.79
N GLY A 24 -0.98 2.44 5.60
CA GLY A 24 -1.86 1.33 5.16
C GLY A 24 -2.94 1.83 4.20
N ALA A 25 -2.73 1.68 2.89
CA ALA A 25 -3.63 2.17 1.84
C ALA A 25 -4.99 1.43 1.82
N VAL A 26 -5.02 0.14 2.18
CA VAL A 26 -6.26 -0.66 2.27
C VAL A 26 -7.14 -0.12 3.41
N ASP A 27 -6.58 0.06 4.61
CA ASP A 27 -7.34 0.65 5.73
C ASP A 27 -7.84 2.06 5.40
N LEU A 28 -6.99 2.86 4.74
CA LEU A 28 -7.34 4.21 4.33
C LEU A 28 -8.55 4.18 3.39
N SER A 29 -8.48 3.36 2.33
CA SER A 29 -9.57 3.21 1.37
C SER A 29 -10.89 2.76 2.02
N ALA A 30 -10.83 1.83 2.99
CA ALA A 30 -12.01 1.38 3.72
C ALA A 30 -12.66 2.54 4.49
N THR A 31 -11.86 3.35 5.20
CA THR A 31 -12.37 4.49 5.96
C THR A 31 -12.77 5.70 5.10
N MET A 32 -12.28 5.78 3.86
CA MET A 32 -12.71 6.75 2.86
C MET A 32 -13.99 6.32 2.11
N GLY A 33 -14.53 5.12 2.40
CA GLY A 33 -15.75 4.61 1.77
C GLY A 33 -15.53 3.81 0.47
N TYR A 34 -14.27 3.52 0.11
CA TYR A 34 -13.89 2.81 -1.12
C TYR A 34 -13.70 1.30 -0.93
N GLN A 35 -14.48 0.64 -0.06
CA GLN A 35 -14.53 -0.82 0.11
C GLN A 35 -13.16 -1.57 0.13
N GLY A 36 -12.10 -0.96 0.65
CA GLY A 36 -10.78 -1.60 0.67
C GLY A 36 -10.04 -1.57 -0.68
N ASP A 37 -10.45 -0.73 -1.63
CA ASP A 37 -9.77 -0.49 -2.91
C ASP A 37 -8.66 0.57 -2.77
N PRO A 38 -7.39 0.17 -2.58
CA PRO A 38 -6.28 1.12 -2.49
C PRO A 38 -5.96 1.81 -3.82
N ASN A 39 -6.48 1.30 -4.95
CA ASN A 39 -6.21 1.86 -6.28
C ASN A 39 -7.18 2.96 -6.67
N HIS A 40 -8.23 3.19 -5.88
CA HIS A 40 -9.17 4.25 -6.14
C HIS A 40 -8.44 5.60 -6.25
N PRO A 41 -8.70 6.44 -7.27
CA PRO A 41 -7.94 7.66 -7.52
C PRO A 41 -7.84 8.61 -6.32
N GLU A 42 -8.92 8.75 -5.55
CA GLU A 42 -8.93 9.58 -4.34
C GLU A 42 -8.06 9.00 -3.21
N VAL A 43 -7.98 7.67 -3.09
CA VAL A 43 -7.09 7.02 -2.12
C VAL A 43 -5.64 7.23 -2.54
N GLN A 44 -5.33 7.04 -3.83
CA GLN A 44 -4.01 7.29 -4.38
C GLN A 44 -3.56 8.74 -4.14
N LYS A 45 -4.46 9.70 -4.33
CA LYS A 45 -4.20 11.12 -4.05
C LYS A 45 -3.90 11.35 -2.56
N ALA A 46 -4.69 10.78 -1.67
CA ALA A 46 -4.49 10.88 -0.23
C ALA A 46 -3.17 10.23 0.23
N VAL A 47 -2.81 9.09 -0.35
CA VAL A 47 -1.52 8.42 -0.09
C VAL A 47 -0.35 9.30 -0.54
N ILE A 48 -0.42 9.88 -1.73
CA ILE A 48 0.64 10.75 -2.26
C ILE A 48 0.80 12.01 -1.39
N ASP A 49 -0.32 12.63 -0.98
CA ASP A 49 -0.31 13.77 -0.04
C ASP A 49 0.36 13.40 1.28
N ALA A 50 -0.02 12.25 1.86
CA ALA A 50 0.57 11.76 3.11
C ALA A 50 2.08 11.54 2.97
N ILE A 51 2.54 10.89 1.90
CA ILE A 51 3.98 10.69 1.63
C ILE A 51 4.71 12.04 1.61
N GLN A 52 4.17 13.02 0.88
CA GLN A 52 4.78 14.35 0.77
C GLN A 52 4.85 15.07 2.11
N ARG A 53 3.79 15.02 2.93
CA ARG A 53 3.75 15.63 4.27
C ARG A 53 4.75 14.97 5.22
N ILE A 54 4.78 13.64 5.27
CA ILE A 54 5.71 12.87 6.12
C ILE A 54 7.16 13.24 5.79
N ARG A 55 7.52 13.22 4.50
CA ARG A 55 8.87 13.54 4.04
C ARG A 55 9.22 15.00 4.28
N SER A 56 8.28 15.92 4.08
CA SER A 56 8.49 17.36 4.34
C SER A 56 8.75 17.65 5.82
N ALA A 57 8.22 16.82 6.73
CA ALA A 57 8.53 16.88 8.16
C ALA A 57 9.87 16.21 8.54
N GLY A 58 10.64 15.74 7.57
CA GLY A 58 11.92 15.06 7.79
C GLY A 58 11.78 13.67 8.42
N LYS A 59 10.61 13.04 8.31
CA LYS A 59 10.31 11.69 8.83
C LYS A 59 10.27 10.69 7.68
N ALA A 60 10.56 9.43 7.98
CA ALA A 60 10.51 8.36 6.97
C ALA A 60 9.06 8.02 6.60
N ALA A 61 8.74 8.02 5.31
CA ALA A 61 7.47 7.56 4.78
C ALA A 61 7.57 6.09 4.35
N GLY A 62 6.62 5.27 4.79
CA GLY A 62 6.54 3.87 4.38
C GLY A 62 5.15 3.46 3.94
N ILE A 63 5.10 2.41 3.12
CA ILE A 63 3.86 1.89 2.54
C ILE A 63 4.06 0.42 2.12
N LEU A 64 2.97 -0.34 2.09
CA LEU A 64 2.92 -1.62 1.40
C LEU A 64 2.22 -1.37 0.05
N SER A 65 2.79 -1.89 -1.04
CA SER A 65 2.22 -1.90 -2.39
C SER A 65 2.82 -3.06 -3.19
N THR A 66 2.00 -3.84 -3.89
CA THR A 66 2.45 -5.01 -4.69
C THR A 66 2.33 -4.82 -6.18
N GLN A 67 1.70 -3.74 -6.63
CA GLN A 67 1.58 -3.46 -8.05
C GLN A 67 2.79 -2.69 -8.52
N HIS A 68 3.54 -3.24 -9.48
CA HIS A 68 4.83 -2.71 -9.90
C HIS A 68 4.79 -1.21 -10.20
N GLU A 69 3.88 -0.77 -11.06
CA GLU A 69 3.77 0.63 -11.50
C GLU A 69 3.48 1.59 -10.34
N VAL A 70 2.52 1.23 -9.47
CA VAL A 70 2.15 2.03 -8.29
C VAL A 70 3.30 2.05 -7.27
N THR A 71 3.96 0.91 -7.07
CA THR A 71 5.11 0.78 -6.16
C THR A 71 6.28 1.64 -6.61
N GLN A 72 6.62 1.60 -7.90
CA GLN A 72 7.68 2.44 -8.48
C GLN A 72 7.36 3.93 -8.27
N LYS A 73 6.11 4.34 -8.51
CA LYS A 73 5.67 5.72 -8.26
C LYS A 73 5.91 6.16 -6.80
N TYR A 74 5.64 5.30 -5.81
CA TYR A 74 5.90 5.62 -4.41
C TYR A 74 7.40 5.69 -4.07
N ILE A 75 8.21 4.84 -4.69
CA ILE A 75 9.67 4.89 -4.56
C ILE A 75 10.21 6.19 -5.15
N GLU A 76 9.73 6.60 -6.33
CA GLU A 76 10.10 7.86 -6.99
C GLU A 76 9.69 9.10 -6.17
N LEU A 77 8.59 9.00 -5.41
CA LEU A 77 8.19 10.01 -4.43
C LEU A 77 9.09 10.05 -3.18
N GLY A 78 10.05 9.12 -3.08
CA GLY A 78 11.12 9.07 -2.10
C GLY A 78 10.77 8.39 -0.79
N THR A 79 9.79 7.49 -0.78
CA THR A 79 9.51 6.65 0.39
C THR A 79 10.76 5.86 0.83
N GLU A 80 11.03 5.85 2.12
CA GLU A 80 12.24 5.25 2.70
C GLU A 80 12.07 3.75 3.00
N PHE A 81 10.84 3.26 3.21
CA PHE A 81 10.58 1.84 3.48
C PHE A 81 9.29 1.34 2.83
N VAL A 82 9.47 0.57 1.75
CA VAL A 82 8.36 0.02 0.96
C VAL A 82 8.32 -1.49 1.07
N ALA A 83 7.21 -2.02 1.57
CA ALA A 83 6.95 -3.45 1.50
C ALA A 83 6.34 -3.77 0.12
N VAL A 84 6.96 -4.68 -0.62
CA VAL A 84 6.65 -4.96 -2.04
C VAL A 84 5.94 -6.28 -2.27
N GLY A 85 5.58 -6.98 -1.19
CA GLY A 85 5.06 -8.34 -1.24
C GLY A 85 4.57 -8.81 0.12
N VAL A 86 3.67 -9.80 0.09
CA VAL A 86 3.26 -10.60 1.24
C VAL A 86 3.63 -12.05 0.92
N ASP A 87 4.32 -12.72 1.84
CA ASP A 87 4.88 -14.05 1.65
C ASP A 87 3.83 -15.11 1.25
N THR A 88 2.68 -15.11 1.94
CA THR A 88 1.57 -16.01 1.64
C THR A 88 0.99 -15.76 0.25
N SER A 89 0.87 -14.51 -0.18
CA SER A 89 0.42 -14.14 -1.53
C SER A 89 1.42 -14.57 -2.60
N VAL A 90 2.71 -14.34 -2.38
CA VAL A 90 3.79 -14.78 -3.28
C VAL A 90 3.77 -16.31 -3.42
N LEU A 91 3.65 -17.03 -2.30
CA LEU A 91 3.58 -18.49 -2.30
C LEU A 91 2.32 -18.99 -3.04
N MET A 92 1.15 -18.45 -2.71
CA MET A 92 -0.12 -18.85 -3.35
C MET A 92 -0.09 -18.60 -4.86
N ASN A 93 0.40 -17.43 -5.30
CA ASN A 93 0.50 -17.10 -6.72
C ASN A 93 1.49 -18.02 -7.44
N SER A 94 2.65 -18.31 -6.84
CA SER A 94 3.63 -19.24 -7.41
C SER A 94 3.08 -20.66 -7.53
N LEU A 95 2.29 -21.12 -6.55
CA LEU A 95 1.64 -22.43 -6.59
C LEU A 95 0.53 -22.50 -7.65
N ARG A 96 -0.24 -21.42 -7.83
CA ARG A 96 -1.24 -21.27 -8.90
C ARG A 96 -0.59 -21.32 -10.27
N ASP A 97 0.51 -20.59 -10.47
CA ASP A 97 1.27 -20.59 -11.72
C ASP A 97 1.86 -21.97 -12.01
N LEU A 98 2.40 -22.65 -10.98
CA LEU A 98 2.89 -24.01 -11.12
C LEU A 98 1.78 -24.98 -11.53
N LEU A 99 0.61 -24.88 -10.90
CA LEU A 99 -0.56 -25.71 -11.25
C LEU A 99 -1.02 -25.48 -12.70
N GLY A 100 -1.09 -24.21 -13.12
CA GLY A 100 -1.50 -23.83 -14.47
C GLY A 100 -0.60 -24.37 -15.59
N LYS A 101 0.67 -24.68 -15.29
CA LYS A 101 1.59 -25.33 -16.24
C LYS A 101 1.24 -26.79 -16.55
N TYR A 102 0.54 -27.47 -15.64
CA TYR A 102 0.30 -28.92 -15.73
C TYR A 102 -1.18 -29.31 -15.73
N LYS A 103 -2.11 -28.37 -15.49
CA LYS A 103 -3.55 -28.59 -15.59
C LYS A 103 -4.20 -27.52 -16.47
N THR A 104 -4.60 -27.89 -17.68
CA THR A 104 -5.23 -27.01 -18.67
C THR A 104 -6.73 -26.79 -18.45
N ASP A 105 -7.38 -27.64 -17.66
CA ASP A 105 -8.84 -27.61 -17.48
C ASP A 105 -9.28 -26.79 -16.25
N ILE A 106 -8.35 -26.10 -15.58
CA ILE A 106 -8.63 -25.30 -14.39
C ILE A 106 -8.50 -23.82 -14.72
N ASN A 107 -9.61 -23.08 -14.64
CA ASN A 107 -9.58 -21.62 -14.57
C ASN A 107 -9.05 -21.23 -13.18
N VAL A 108 -7.76 -20.91 -13.12
CA VAL A 108 -7.16 -20.36 -11.91
C VAL A 108 -7.62 -18.91 -11.78
N ASN A 109 -8.66 -18.66 -10.98
CA ASN A 109 -9.07 -17.30 -10.62
C ASN A 109 -7.95 -16.65 -9.78
N ASN A 110 -7.30 -15.64 -10.32
CA ASN A 110 -6.52 -14.70 -9.51
C ASN A 110 -7.50 -13.71 -8.87
N PRO A 111 -7.62 -13.67 -7.53
CA PRO A 111 -8.46 -12.66 -6.90
C PRO A 111 -7.93 -11.27 -7.26
N ALA A 112 -8.86 -10.40 -7.66
CA ALA A 112 -8.58 -8.99 -7.91
C ALA A 112 -8.74 -8.24 -6.58
N GLY A 113 -7.63 -7.86 -5.95
CA GLY A 113 -7.63 -6.91 -4.83
C GLY A 113 -7.13 -7.48 -3.51
N GLY A 114 -6.40 -6.62 -2.80
CA GLY A 114 -5.55 -7.00 -1.68
C GLY A 114 -4.21 -7.55 -2.17
N TYR A 115 -3.20 -7.44 -1.33
CA TYR A 115 -2.16 -8.46 -1.33
C TYR A 115 -2.81 -9.84 -1.33
#